data_AF-A0A8D0FK96-F1
#
_entry.id   AF-A0A8D0FK96-F1
#
_cell.length_a   1.000
_cell.length_b   1.000
_cell.length_c   1.000
_cell.angle_alpha   90.00
_cell.angle_beta   90.00
_cell.angle_gamma   90.00
#
_symmetry.space_group_name_H-M   'P 1'
#
loop_
_entity.id
_entity.type
_entity.pdbx_description
1 polymer ?
#
loop_
_entity_poly.entity_id
_entity_poly.type
_entity_poly.pdbx_seq_one_letter_code
_entity_poly.pdbx_strand_id
1 'polypeptide(L)'
;PCFSFQVCKQCKQDKRDVSAANFSLHEAHCLRFLTLCPECDEPVAQKDIKDHQTEAHKQARCKLCHQSMQQYQLEHHETKECQQRVMKCKICELEMPFNKLQEHLNTCASRTEQCWACNKYIMYKDWNKHKEICQNSTSGISILCVSRTSDHKWV
;
A
#
# COMPACT_ATOMS: atom_id res chain seq x y z
N PRO A 1 2.31 36.29 -19.27
CA PRO A 1 3.36 36.36 -18.23
C PRO A 1 3.88 34.95 -17.90
N CYS A 2 5.08 34.61 -18.37
CA CYS A 2 5.77 33.39 -17.94
C CYS A 2 6.32 33.64 -16.53
N PHE A 3 5.78 32.96 -15.53
CA PHE A 3 6.42 32.89 -14.21
C PHE A 3 7.57 31.90 -14.30
N SER A 4 8.81 32.38 -14.15
CA SER A 4 10.00 31.53 -14.08
C SER A 4 10.16 31.00 -12.66
N PHE A 5 10.26 29.68 -12.52
CA PHE A 5 10.44 28.99 -11.24
C PHE A 5 11.74 28.20 -11.21
N GLN A 6 12.31 28.04 -10.02
CA GLN A 6 13.56 27.33 -9.78
C GLN A 6 13.41 26.34 -8.62
N VAL A 7 14.12 25.21 -8.71
CA VAL A 7 14.04 24.08 -7.77
C VAL A 7 15.23 24.09 -6.83
N CYS A 8 14.98 24.10 -5.51
CA CYS A 8 16.02 23.99 -4.49
C CYS A 8 16.27 22.52 -4.15
N LYS A 9 17.54 22.08 -4.25
CA LYS A 9 17.94 20.68 -3.97
C LYS A 9 17.87 20.30 -2.49
N GLN A 10 17.94 21.27 -1.58
CA GLN A 10 17.91 21.04 -0.13
C GLN A 10 16.51 20.97 0.47
N CYS A 11 15.44 20.98 -0.34
CA CYS A 11 14.06 20.93 0.16
C CYS A 11 13.43 19.57 -0.12
N LYS A 12 12.83 18.96 0.92
CA LYS A 12 12.32 17.57 0.89
C LYS A 12 11.03 17.37 0.09
N GLN A 13 10.41 18.43 -0.40
CA GLN A 13 9.15 18.31 -1.12
C GLN A 13 9.31 18.79 -2.54
N ASP A 14 9.24 17.83 -3.45
CA ASP A 14 9.04 18.02 -4.89
C ASP A 14 8.36 19.35 -5.19
N LYS A 15 9.16 20.27 -5.76
CA LYS A 15 8.67 21.42 -6.53
C LYS A 15 7.77 22.39 -5.75
N ARG A 16 8.25 22.90 -4.61
CA ARG A 16 8.01 24.35 -4.43
C ARG A 16 8.86 25.06 -5.46
N ASP A 17 8.22 25.30 -6.58
CA ASP A 17 8.61 26.27 -7.58
C ASP A 17 8.85 27.60 -6.87
N VAL A 18 10.10 27.84 -6.47
CA VAL A 18 10.48 29.12 -5.89
C VAL A 18 10.55 30.07 -7.06
N SER A 19 9.78 31.15 -7.00
CA SER A 19 9.87 32.20 -8.02
C SER A 19 11.34 32.57 -8.22
N ALA A 20 11.82 32.63 -9.45
CA ALA A 20 13.23 32.92 -9.73
C ALA A 20 13.72 34.21 -9.03
N ALA A 21 12.83 35.20 -8.89
CA ALA A 21 13.12 36.45 -8.17
C ALA A 21 13.48 36.27 -6.68
N ASN A 22 12.96 35.23 -6.03
CA ASN A 22 13.17 34.95 -4.61
C ASN A 22 14.11 33.75 -4.37
N PHE A 23 14.63 33.12 -5.44
CA PHE A 23 15.40 31.89 -5.32
C PHE A 23 16.70 32.09 -4.54
N SER A 24 17.46 33.15 -4.80
CA SER A 24 18.73 33.39 -4.10
C SER A 24 18.54 33.55 -2.58
N LEU A 25 17.46 34.20 -2.14
CA LEU A 25 17.14 34.33 -0.72
C LEU A 25 16.72 32.99 -0.11
N HIS A 26 15.87 32.25 -0.82
CA HIS A 26 15.44 30.91 -0.40
C HIS A 26 16.63 29.94 -0.31
N GLU A 27 17.50 29.95 -1.32
CA GLU A 27 18.68 29.08 -1.38
C GLU A 27 19.63 29.37 -0.22
N ALA A 28 19.95 30.65 0.05
CA ALA A 28 20.76 31.03 1.21
C ALA A 28 20.12 30.59 2.53
N HIS A 29 18.80 30.72 2.67
CA HIS A 29 18.07 30.24 3.84
C HIS A 29 18.15 28.71 3.97
N CYS A 30 17.86 27.96 2.91
CA CYS A 30 17.87 26.50 2.95
C CYS A 30 19.28 25.95 3.16
N LEU A 31 20.31 26.52 2.53
CA LEU A 31 21.71 26.14 2.78
C LEU A 31 22.17 26.41 4.21
N ARG A 32 21.57 27.40 4.89
CA ARG A 32 21.89 27.71 6.28
C ARG A 32 21.21 26.77 7.27
N PHE A 33 20.00 26.31 6.97
CA PHE A 33 19.18 25.59 7.95
C PHE A 33 19.00 24.10 7.64
N LEU A 34 19.19 23.68 6.39
CA LEU A 34 18.99 22.30 5.95
C LEU A 34 20.32 21.69 5.47
N THR A 35 20.41 20.38 5.61
CA THR A 35 21.47 19.53 5.04
C THR A 35 20.85 18.22 4.58
N LEU A 36 21.43 17.60 3.56
CA LEU A 36 21.03 16.25 3.17
C LEU A 36 21.68 15.24 4.12
N CYS A 37 20.92 14.22 4.49
CA CYS A 37 21.46 13.06 5.20
C CYS A 37 22.36 12.26 4.23
N PRO A 38 23.61 11.93 4.61
CA PRO A 38 24.52 11.20 3.73
C PRO A 38 24.11 9.75 3.45
N GLU A 39 23.14 9.19 4.19
CA GLU A 39 22.71 7.79 4.08
C GLU A 39 21.39 7.62 3.30
N CYS A 40 20.47 8.59 3.38
CA CYS A 40 19.16 8.51 2.71
C CYS A 40 18.80 9.72 1.85
N ASP A 41 19.71 10.69 1.71
CA ASP A 41 19.52 11.96 0.98
C ASP A 41 18.32 12.79 1.47
N GLU A 42 17.80 12.49 2.66
CA GLU A 42 16.72 13.23 3.27
C GLU A 42 17.21 14.63 3.67
N PRO A 43 16.53 15.72 3.26
CA PRO A 43 16.79 17.03 3.80
C PRO A 43 16.31 17.14 5.24
N VAL A 44 17.25 17.34 6.15
CA VAL A 44 17.07 17.46 7.60
C VAL A 44 17.56 18.84 8.03
N ALA A 45 16.97 19.40 9.09
CA ALA A 45 17.54 20.59 9.71
C ALA A 45 18.96 20.31 10.20
N GLN A 46 19.91 21.22 9.93
CA GLN A 46 21.31 21.02 10.31
C GLN A 46 21.50 20.75 11.81
N LYS A 47 20.69 21.39 12.65
CA LYS A 47 20.70 21.18 14.11
C LYS A 47 20.23 19.77 14.52
N ASP A 48 19.39 19.13 13.71
CA ASP A 48 18.70 17.88 14.04
C ASP A 48 19.34 16.67 13.29
N ILE A 49 20.38 16.88 12.48
CA ILE A 49 20.99 15.81 11.66
C ILE A 49 21.56 14.66 12.51
N LYS A 50 22.10 14.96 13.68
CA LYS A 50 22.64 13.94 14.59
C LYS A 50 21.52 13.06 15.13
N ASP A 51 20.43 13.67 15.57
CA ASP A 51 19.26 12.97 16.10
C ASP A 51 18.59 12.13 15.01
N HIS A 52 18.49 12.68 13.79
CA HIS A 52 18.04 11.93 12.62
C HIS A 52 18.92 10.70 12.36
N GLN A 53 20.25 10.83 12.38
CA GLN A 53 21.16 9.70 12.20
C GLN A 53 20.95 8.63 13.28
N THR A 54 20.77 9.01 14.54
CA THR A 54 20.56 8.04 15.62
C THR A 54 19.19 7.36 15.56
N GLU A 55 18.14 8.06 15.11
CA GLU A 55 16.78 7.53 15.17
C GLU A 55 16.31 6.91 13.85
N ALA A 56 16.62 7.52 12.71
CA ALA A 56 16.18 7.07 11.39
C ALA A 56 17.08 5.94 10.85
N HIS A 57 18.37 5.93 11.20
CA HIS A 57 19.34 4.96 10.69
C HIS A 57 19.70 3.86 11.68
N LYS A 58 19.10 3.84 12.88
CA LYS A 58 19.21 2.69 13.79
C LYS A 58 18.66 1.44 13.13
N GLN A 59 19.28 0.30 13.44
CA GLN A 59 18.80 -1.01 13.02
C GLN A 59 17.51 -1.35 13.75
N ALA A 60 16.50 -1.73 12.97
CA ALA A 60 15.21 -2.19 13.43
C ALA A 60 14.86 -3.50 12.72
N ARG A 61 14.05 -4.33 13.37
CA ARG A 61 13.56 -5.58 12.79
C ARG A 61 12.08 -5.49 12.49
N CYS A 62 11.70 -5.95 11.30
CA CYS A 62 10.29 -6.11 10.96
C CYS A 62 9.64 -7.13 11.92
N LYS A 63 8.48 -6.77 12.47
CA LYS A 63 7.76 -7.65 13.41
C LYS A 63 7.19 -8.90 12.74
N LEU A 64 6.93 -8.84 11.44
CA LEU A 64 6.27 -9.91 10.67
C LEU A 64 7.26 -10.87 10.03
N CYS A 65 8.39 -10.38 9.49
CA CYS A 65 9.36 -11.21 8.77
C CYS A 65 10.75 -11.28 9.44
N HIS A 66 10.96 -10.53 10.53
CA HIS A 66 12.20 -10.48 11.31
C HIS A 66 13.47 -10.02 10.56
N GLN A 67 13.34 -9.56 9.30
CA GLN A 67 14.43 -8.93 8.57
C GLN A 67 14.89 -7.66 9.27
N SER A 68 16.21 -7.45 9.28
CA SER A 68 16.85 -6.26 9.86
C SER A 68 17.05 -5.21 8.78
N MET A 69 16.72 -3.96 9.08
CA MET A 69 16.84 -2.81 8.17
C MET A 69 16.97 -1.51 8.98
N GLN A 70 17.24 -0.39 8.32
CA GLN A 70 17.25 0.91 8.99
C GLN A 70 15.82 1.37 9.29
N GLN A 71 15.61 2.05 10.42
CA GLN A 71 14.29 2.47 10.90
C GLN A 71 13.49 3.25 9.86
N TYR A 72 14.12 4.12 9.07
CA TYR A 72 13.46 4.91 8.03
C TYR A 72 12.85 4.05 6.90
N GLN A 73 13.37 2.84 6.66
CA GLN A 73 12.88 1.91 5.65
C GLN A 73 11.73 1.03 6.16
N LEU A 74 11.57 0.94 7.49
CA LEU A 74 10.70 -0.04 8.13
C LEU A 74 9.23 0.13 7.70
N GLU A 75 8.72 1.36 7.67
CA GLU A 75 7.33 1.63 7.27
C GLU A 75 7.08 1.24 5.80
N HIS A 76 8.00 1.61 4.91
CA HIS A 76 7.91 1.24 3.49
C HIS A 76 7.93 -0.27 3.33
N HIS A 77 8.85 -0.95 4.02
CA HIS A 77 8.93 -2.39 4.02
C HIS A 77 7.62 -3.02 4.50
N GLU A 78 7.12 -2.67 5.69
CA GLU A 78 5.91 -3.27 6.27
C GLU A 78 4.67 -3.09 5.38
N THR A 79 4.56 -1.96 4.69
CA THR A 79 3.38 -1.63 3.87
C THR A 79 3.46 -2.10 2.42
N LYS A 80 4.67 -2.17 1.82
CA LYS A 80 4.84 -2.43 0.39
C LYS A 80 5.61 -3.70 0.07
N GLU A 81 6.66 -4.02 0.81
CA GLU A 81 7.62 -5.06 0.41
C GLU A 81 7.50 -6.34 1.22
N CYS A 82 7.07 -6.24 2.47
CA CYS A 82 7.04 -7.34 3.42
C CYS A 82 6.14 -8.46 2.90
N GLN A 83 6.73 -9.64 2.70
CA GLN A 83 6.04 -10.83 2.21
C GLN A 83 5.08 -11.42 3.25
N GLN A 84 5.28 -11.07 4.52
CA GLN A 84 4.43 -11.48 5.64
C GLN A 84 3.34 -10.44 5.96
N ARG A 85 3.26 -9.33 5.21
CA ARG A 85 2.19 -8.34 5.41
C ARG A 85 0.82 -8.98 5.20
N VAL A 86 -0.13 -8.61 6.05
CA VAL A 86 -1.48 -9.14 6.02
C VAL A 86 -2.26 -8.51 4.87
N MET A 87 -2.88 -9.35 4.05
CA MET A 87 -3.70 -8.96 2.91
C MET A 87 -5.03 -9.71 2.96
N LYS A 88 -6.08 -9.09 2.42
CA LYS A 88 -7.41 -9.71 2.31
C LYS A 88 -7.60 -10.36 0.95
N CYS A 89 -8.14 -11.57 0.94
CA CYS A 89 -8.66 -12.17 -0.27
C CYS A 89 -9.84 -11.35 -0.80
N LYS A 90 -9.82 -11.00 -2.09
CA LYS A 90 -10.92 -10.23 -2.73
C LYS A 90 -12.20 -11.05 -2.95
N ILE A 91 -12.15 -12.36 -2.72
CA ILE A 91 -13.23 -13.30 -3.00
C ILE A 91 -13.95 -13.70 -1.70
N CYS A 92 -13.19 -14.09 -0.68
CA CYS A 92 -13.73 -14.59 0.59
C CYS A 92 -13.38 -13.72 1.80
N GLU A 93 -12.69 -12.59 1.59
CA GLU A 93 -12.30 -11.62 2.63
C GLU A 93 -11.35 -12.16 3.72
N LEU A 94 -10.89 -13.40 3.59
CA LEU A 94 -9.94 -14.01 4.53
C LEU A 94 -8.61 -13.24 4.54
N GLU A 95 -8.13 -12.94 5.75
CA GLU A 95 -6.84 -12.30 6.00
C GLU A 95 -5.71 -13.33 6.02
N MET A 96 -4.63 -13.05 5.28
CA MET A 96 -3.45 -13.92 5.24
C MET A 96 -2.18 -13.18 4.80
N PRO A 97 -0.99 -13.75 5.07
CA PRO A 97 0.27 -13.24 4.55
C PRO A 97 0.29 -13.12 3.02
N PHE A 98 0.91 -12.05 2.50
CA PHE A 98 0.99 -11.79 1.06
C PHE A 98 1.63 -12.94 0.27
N ASN A 99 2.64 -13.62 0.80
CA ASN A 99 3.29 -14.76 0.15
C ASN A 99 2.35 -15.97 -0.08
N LYS A 100 1.26 -16.09 0.68
CA LYS A 100 0.25 -17.15 0.53
C LYS A 100 -0.97 -16.71 -0.29
N LEU A 101 -1.14 -15.40 -0.49
CA LEU A 101 -2.34 -14.84 -1.11
C LEU A 101 -2.54 -15.35 -2.55
N GLN A 102 -1.49 -15.49 -3.35
CA GLN A 102 -1.65 -15.90 -4.75
C GLN A 102 -2.11 -17.35 -4.90
N GLU A 103 -1.51 -18.27 -4.15
CA GLU A 103 -1.93 -19.67 -4.11
C GLU A 103 -3.39 -19.79 -3.64
N HIS A 104 -3.74 -19.04 -2.60
CA HIS A 104 -5.10 -18.95 -2.13
C HIS A 104 -6.05 -18.40 -3.19
N LEU A 105 -5.71 -17.31 -3.89
CA LEU A 105 -6.55 -16.72 -4.93
C LEU A 105 -6.85 -17.71 -6.05
N ASN A 106 -5.85 -18.49 -6.49
CA ASN A 106 -6.05 -19.53 -7.51
C ASN A 106 -7.06 -20.59 -7.07
N THR A 107 -6.97 -21.02 -5.81
CA THR A 107 -7.87 -22.02 -5.23
C THR A 107 -9.27 -21.44 -4.97
N CYS A 108 -9.32 -20.25 -4.40
CA CYS A 108 -10.55 -19.53 -4.05
C CYS A 108 -11.35 -19.16 -5.30
N ALA A 109 -10.68 -18.71 -6.37
CA ALA A 109 -11.31 -18.41 -7.66
C ALA A 109 -11.84 -19.66 -8.38
N SER A 110 -11.27 -20.83 -8.08
CA SER A 110 -11.68 -22.12 -8.64
C SER A 110 -12.81 -22.79 -7.85
N ARG A 111 -13.13 -22.30 -6.65
CA ARG A 111 -14.27 -22.79 -5.86
C ARG A 111 -15.55 -22.65 -6.67
N THR A 112 -16.32 -23.74 -6.75
CA THR A 112 -17.63 -23.75 -7.38
C THR A 112 -18.71 -23.52 -6.32
N GLU A 113 -19.68 -22.69 -6.67
CA GLU A 113 -20.89 -22.47 -5.87
C GLU A 113 -22.12 -22.64 -6.75
N GLN A 114 -23.21 -23.10 -6.15
CA GLN A 114 -24.44 -23.33 -6.88
C GLN A 114 -25.20 -22.01 -7.06
N CYS A 115 -25.57 -21.71 -8.30
CA CYS A 115 -26.48 -20.61 -8.60
C CYS A 115 -27.90 -20.97 -8.14
N TRP A 116 -28.46 -20.18 -7.22
CA TRP A 116 -29.81 -20.39 -6.71
C TRP A 116 -30.90 -20.21 -7.80
N ALA A 117 -30.63 -19.41 -8.83
CA ALA A 117 -31.59 -19.15 -9.89
C ALA A 117 -31.66 -20.28 -10.92
N CYS A 118 -30.53 -20.89 -11.30
CA CYS A 118 -30.48 -21.90 -12.36
C CYS A 118 -29.94 -23.27 -11.91
N ASN A 119 -29.59 -23.43 -10.64
CA ASN A 119 -29.03 -24.62 -9.99
C ASN A 119 -27.73 -25.16 -10.59
N LYS A 120 -27.08 -24.42 -11.51
CA LYS A 120 -25.77 -24.77 -12.07
C LYS A 120 -24.66 -24.42 -11.09
N TYR A 121 -23.63 -25.25 -11.04
CA TYR A 121 -22.39 -24.96 -10.32
C TYR A 121 -21.50 -24.06 -11.15
N ILE A 122 -21.18 -22.90 -10.61
CA ILE A 122 -20.39 -21.86 -11.29
C ILE A 122 -19.12 -21.61 -10.47
N MET A 123 -17.97 -21.60 -11.14
CA MET A 123 -16.70 -21.24 -10.50
C MET A 123 -16.70 -19.76 -10.13
N TYR A 124 -16.03 -19.40 -9.04
CA TYR A 124 -16.10 -18.02 -8.57
C TYR A 124 -15.61 -17.00 -9.60
N LYS A 125 -14.54 -17.34 -10.33
CA LYS A 125 -14.00 -16.53 -11.44
C LYS A 125 -15.01 -16.26 -12.58
N ASP A 126 -16.00 -17.13 -12.74
CA ASP A 126 -16.98 -17.08 -13.83
C ASP A 126 -18.33 -16.50 -13.40
N TRP A 127 -18.50 -16.13 -12.11
CA TRP A 127 -19.76 -15.58 -11.60
C TRP A 127 -20.21 -14.31 -12.32
N ASN A 128 -19.31 -13.39 -12.66
CA ASN A 128 -19.69 -12.16 -13.34
C ASN A 128 -20.24 -12.44 -14.74
N LYS A 129 -19.59 -13.32 -15.50
CA LYS A 129 -20.09 -13.77 -16.80
C LYS A 129 -21.42 -14.51 -16.67
N HIS A 130 -21.54 -15.35 -15.64
CA HIS A 130 -22.78 -16.07 -15.37
C HIS A 130 -23.94 -15.11 -15.08
N LYS A 131 -23.72 -14.04 -14.31
CA LYS A 131 -24.76 -13.04 -14.00
C LYS A 131 -25.34 -12.40 -15.27
N GLU A 132 -24.53 -12.19 -16.30
CA GLU A 132 -24.98 -11.58 -17.56
C GLU A 132 -25.86 -12.53 -18.40
N ILE A 133 -25.63 -13.84 -18.32
CA ILE A 133 -26.31 -14.85 -19.13
C ILE A 133 -27.30 -15.71 -18.35
N CYS A 134 -27.44 -15.50 -17.03
CA CYS A 134 -28.30 -16.32 -16.20
C CYS A 134 -29.76 -16.03 -16.52
N GLN A 135 -30.36 -16.91 -17.32
CA GLN A 135 -31.71 -16.78 -17.87
C GLN A 135 -32.83 -16.70 -16.79
N ASN A 136 -32.51 -17.01 -15.53
CA ASN A 136 -33.45 -16.99 -14.40
C ASN A 136 -33.23 -15.80 -13.44
N SER A 137 -32.43 -14.80 -13.82
CA SER A 137 -32.12 -13.63 -12.98
C SER A 137 -33.09 -12.44 -13.14
N THR A 138 -34.10 -12.56 -14.00
CA THR A 138 -35.13 -11.53 -14.27
C THR A 138 -36.24 -11.49 -13.22
N SER A 139 -35.87 -11.33 -11.95
CA SER A 139 -36.77 -10.80 -10.91
C SER A 139 -35.91 -10.06 -9.90
N GLY A 140 -36.01 -8.74 -9.95
CA GLY A 140 -35.21 -7.80 -9.17
C GLY A 140 -35.38 -7.98 -7.68
N ILE A 141 -34.51 -8.79 -7.07
CA ILE A 141 -34.23 -8.70 -5.65
C ILE A 141 -32.73 -8.43 -5.54
N SER A 142 -32.41 -7.20 -5.17
CA SER A 142 -31.15 -6.81 -4.56
C SER A 142 -30.97 -7.61 -3.26
N ILE A 143 -30.61 -8.89 -3.36
CA ILE A 143 -30.16 -9.64 -2.20
C ILE A 143 -28.70 -9.27 -2.04
N LEU A 144 -28.43 -8.36 -1.09
CA LEU A 144 -27.15 -8.32 -0.41
C LEU A 144 -26.78 -9.78 -0.09
N CYS A 145 -25.79 -10.32 -0.79
CA CYS A 145 -25.18 -11.57 -0.39
C CYS A 145 -24.53 -11.28 0.97
N VAL A 146 -25.23 -11.60 2.06
CA VAL A 146 -24.69 -11.60 3.41
C VAL A 146 -23.39 -12.40 3.33
N SER A 147 -22.28 -11.72 3.55
CA SER A 147 -20.99 -12.33 3.83
C SER A 147 -21.23 -13.36 4.93
N ARG A 148 -21.24 -14.65 4.57
CA ARG A 148 -21.26 -15.73 5.55
C ARG A 148 -19.97 -15.58 6.36
N THR A 149 -20.10 -14.99 7.55
CA THR A 149 -19.14 -15.08 8.62
C THR A 149 -19.00 -16.57 8.94
N SER A 150 -17.99 -17.21 8.35
CA SER A 150 -17.55 -18.53 8.78
C SER A 150 -16.72 -18.35 10.04
N ASP A 151 -17.44 -18.20 11.15
CA ASP A 151 -17.00 -18.59 12.49
C ASP A 151 -16.70 -20.10 12.43
N HIS A 152 -15.48 -20.46 12.05
CA HIS A 152 -14.94 -21.78 12.28
C HIS A 152 -13.74 -21.64 13.21
N LYS A 153 -14.08 -21.56 14.51
CA LYS A 153 -13.21 -22.06 15.59
C LYS A 153 -12.84 -23.50 15.25
N TRP A 154 -11.58 -23.74 14.95
CA TRP A 154 -10.99 -25.07 15.04
C TRP A 154 -10.30 -25.15 16.41
N VAL A 155 -10.88 -25.96 17.29
CA VAL A 155 -10.20 -26.60 18.43
C VAL A 155 -9.33 -27.73 17.89
#